data_AF-A0AAN6X7X2-F1
#
_entry.id   AF-A0AAN6X7X2-F1
#
_cell.length_a   1.000
_cell.length_b   1.000
_cell.length_c   1.000
_cell.angle_alpha   90.00
_cell.angle_beta   90.00
_cell.angle_gamma   90.00
#
_symmetry.space_group_name_H-M   'P 1'
#
loop_
_entity.id
_entity.type
_entity.pdbx_description
1 polymer ?
#
loop_
_entity_poly.entity_id
_entity_poly.type
_entity_poly.pdbx_seq_one_letter_code
_entity_poly.pdbx_strand_id
1 'polypeptide(L)'
;TTPLLFGLITCNWRERQSPRRARCKFVRAVKLWLEDLVVSGTDLVSYGSYEITSHRGAEWLREWRWGYLNSGRAVFDSTGPKLESFSFGQRPEDCVFAWDLGVEEFAGDFWQMTDDSPPNIPGAWVDEEA
;
A
#
# COMPACT_ATOMS: atom_id res chain seq x y z
N THR A 1 -15.53 -21.07 -1.20
CA THR A 1 -15.53 -20.01 -2.21
C THR A 1 -14.17 -19.35 -2.12
N THR A 2 -13.38 -19.31 -3.19
CA THR A 2 -12.05 -18.67 -3.11
C THR A 2 -12.24 -17.21 -2.72
N PRO A 3 -11.59 -16.70 -1.65
CA PRO A 3 -11.67 -15.29 -1.30
C PRO A 3 -11.25 -14.45 -2.51
N LEU A 4 -12.07 -13.51 -2.97
CA LEU A 4 -11.80 -12.75 -4.21
C LEU A 4 -10.89 -11.55 -3.95
N LEU A 5 -10.81 -11.08 -2.71
CA LEU A 5 -9.75 -10.17 -2.28
C LEU A 5 -8.36 -10.75 -2.56
N PHE A 6 -8.21 -12.08 -2.47
CA PHE A 6 -6.99 -12.78 -2.87
C PHE A 6 -6.56 -12.45 -4.31
N GLY A 7 -7.51 -12.56 -5.24
CA GLY A 7 -7.24 -12.30 -6.66
C GLY A 7 -6.79 -10.87 -6.84
N LEU A 8 -7.48 -9.92 -6.22
CA LEU A 8 -7.17 -8.49 -6.31
C LEU A 8 -5.87 -8.09 -5.59
N ILE A 9 -5.53 -8.75 -4.48
CA ILE A 9 -4.27 -8.55 -3.74
C ILE A 9 -3.09 -9.05 -4.58
N THR A 10 -3.22 -10.24 -5.16
CA THR A 10 -2.15 -10.89 -5.93
C THR A 10 -2.10 -10.44 -7.39
N CYS A 11 -3.12 -9.71 -7.88
CA CYS A 11 -3.07 -9.09 -9.19
C CYS A 11 -1.78 -8.29 -9.34
N ASN A 12 -1.04 -8.60 -10.40
CA ASN A 12 0.21 -7.91 -10.74
C ASN A 12 -0.15 -6.52 -11.25
N TRP A 13 -0.36 -5.56 -10.34
CA TRP A 13 -0.54 -4.13 -10.65
C TRP A 13 0.80 -3.49 -11.10
N ARG A 14 1.58 -4.22 -11.91
CA ARG A 14 2.92 -3.94 -12.46
C ARG A 14 2.94 -2.78 -13.45
N GLU A 15 2.23 -1.71 -13.17
CA GLU A 15 2.41 -0.49 -13.94
C GLU A 15 3.44 0.41 -13.26
N ARG A 16 4.08 1.27 -14.06
CA ARG A 16 4.92 2.40 -13.61
C ARG A 16 4.10 3.45 -12.85
N GLN A 17 3.36 3.04 -11.83
CA GLN A 17 2.43 3.89 -11.11
C GLN A 17 2.94 4.12 -9.70
N SER A 18 2.80 5.36 -9.23
CA SER A 18 3.08 5.70 -7.85
C SER A 18 2.20 4.84 -6.91
N PRO A 19 2.68 4.52 -5.68
CA PRO A 19 1.92 3.74 -4.70
C PRO A 19 0.48 4.26 -4.50
N ARG A 20 0.31 5.58 -4.54
CA ARG A 20 -1.01 6.24 -4.47
C ARG A 20 -1.96 5.78 -5.57
N ARG A 21 -1.50 5.66 -6.81
CA ARG A 21 -2.37 5.26 -7.93
C ARG A 21 -2.71 3.76 -7.88
N ALA A 22 -1.75 2.92 -7.50
CA ALA A 22 -2.01 1.48 -7.28
C ALA A 22 -3.09 1.29 -6.22
N ARG A 23 -3.00 2.02 -5.10
CA ARG A 23 -4.04 2.05 -4.06
C ARG A 23 -5.40 2.49 -4.61
N CYS A 24 -5.47 3.58 -5.37
CA CYS A 24 -6.72 4.05 -5.94
C CYS A 24 -7.34 3.03 -6.90
N LYS A 25 -6.53 2.33 -7.72
CA LYS A 25 -6.99 1.26 -8.60
C LYS A 25 -7.55 0.08 -7.81
N PHE A 26 -6.84 -0.37 -6.78
CA PHE A 26 -7.30 -1.44 -5.90
C PHE A 26 -8.64 -1.07 -5.23
N VAL A 27 -8.72 0.09 -4.59
CA VAL A 27 -9.95 0.54 -3.91
C VAL A 27 -11.11 0.61 -4.89
N ARG A 28 -10.86 1.10 -6.12
CA ARG A 28 -11.89 1.14 -7.16
C ARG A 28 -12.33 -0.27 -7.59
N ALA A 29 -11.40 -1.19 -7.80
CA ALA A 29 -11.71 -2.57 -8.18
C ALA A 29 -12.51 -3.28 -7.09
N VAL A 30 -12.13 -3.12 -5.82
CA VAL A 30 -12.87 -3.69 -4.70
C VAL A 30 -14.26 -3.06 -4.56
N LYS A 31 -14.40 -1.74 -4.74
CA LYS A 31 -15.71 -1.09 -4.70
C LYS A 31 -16.67 -1.63 -5.75
N LEU A 32 -16.22 -1.73 -7.00
CA LEU A 32 -17.04 -2.30 -8.09
C LEU A 32 -17.47 -3.74 -7.77
N TRP A 33 -16.55 -4.54 -7.22
CA TRP A 33 -16.86 -5.89 -6.79
C TRP A 33 -17.91 -5.94 -5.66
N LEU A 34 -17.80 -5.05 -4.67
CA LEU A 34 -18.77 -4.98 -3.58
C LEU A 34 -20.14 -4.50 -4.05
N GLU A 35 -20.19 -3.57 -5.01
CA GLU A 35 -21.43 -3.15 -5.66
C GLU A 35 -22.11 -4.34 -6.36
N ASP A 36 -21.36 -5.14 -7.12
CA ASP A 36 -21.87 -6.35 -7.76
C ASP A 36 -22.36 -7.39 -6.73
N LEU A 37 -21.65 -7.55 -5.61
CA LEU A 37 -22.08 -8.44 -4.53
C LEU A 37 -23.40 -7.99 -3.89
N VAL A 38 -23.59 -6.69 -3.67
CA VAL A 38 -24.86 -6.17 -3.15
C VAL A 38 -25.99 -6.41 -4.15
N VAL A 39 -25.75 -6.18 -5.45
CA VAL A 39 -26.73 -6.48 -6.51
C VAL A 39 -27.09 -7.96 -6.55
N SER A 40 -26.14 -8.85 -6.28
CA SER A 40 -26.39 -10.29 -6.18
C SER A 40 -27.17 -10.72 -4.93
N GLY A 41 -27.44 -9.79 -4.01
CA GLY A 41 -28.12 -10.08 -2.73
C GLY A 41 -27.20 -10.68 -1.67
N THR A 42 -25.88 -10.55 -1.83
CA THR A 42 -24.90 -11.04 -0.85
C THR A 42 -24.78 -10.05 0.31
N ASP A 43 -24.82 -10.56 1.55
CA ASP A 43 -24.54 -9.75 2.73
C ASP A 43 -23.04 -9.43 2.83
N LEU A 44 -22.71 -8.13 2.77
CA LEU A 44 -21.34 -7.65 2.82
C LEU A 44 -20.68 -7.89 4.18
N VAL A 45 -21.45 -7.90 5.27
CA VAL A 45 -20.89 -8.10 6.62
C VAL A 45 -20.43 -9.55 6.78
N SER A 46 -21.25 -10.51 6.36
CA SER A 46 -20.91 -11.93 6.32
C SER A 46 -19.74 -12.21 5.37
N TYR A 47 -19.79 -11.67 4.15
CA TYR A 47 -18.70 -11.80 3.17
C TYR A 47 -17.38 -11.23 3.72
N GLY A 48 -17.44 -10.03 4.30
CA GLY A 48 -16.27 -9.37 4.86
C GLY A 48 -15.65 -10.14 6.02
N SER A 49 -16.47 -10.73 6.88
CA SER A 49 -16.01 -11.58 7.97
C SER A 49 -15.27 -12.83 7.46
N TYR A 50 -15.77 -13.42 6.36
CA TYR A 50 -15.11 -14.54 5.69
C TYR A 50 -13.75 -14.14 5.07
N GLU A 51 -13.70 -12.97 4.43
CA GLU A 51 -12.46 -12.44 3.85
C GLU A 51 -11.41 -12.10 4.92
N ILE A 52 -11.83 -11.49 6.03
CA ILE A 52 -10.93 -11.14 7.16
C ILE A 52 -10.34 -12.41 7.77
N THR A 53 -11.16 -13.45 8.00
CA THR A 53 -10.67 -14.72 8.56
C THR A 53 -9.72 -15.43 7.60
N SER A 54 -10.03 -15.42 6.30
CA SER A 54 -9.16 -15.97 5.26
C SER A 54 -7.83 -15.23 5.17
N HIS A 55 -7.83 -13.89 5.22
CA HIS A 55 -6.62 -13.09 5.20
C HIS A 55 -5.75 -13.31 6.45
N ARG A 56 -6.37 -13.41 7.63
CA ARG A 56 -5.65 -13.70 8.88
C ARG A 56 -5.01 -15.09 8.89
N GLY A 57 -5.64 -16.07 8.25
CA GLY A 57 -5.15 -17.45 8.17
C GLY A 57 -3.99 -17.66 7.18
N ALA A 58 -3.78 -16.72 6.24
CA ALA A 58 -2.76 -16.84 5.21
C ALA A 58 -1.60 -15.87 5.47
N GLU A 59 -0.57 -16.35 6.17
CA GLU A 59 0.61 -15.54 6.56
C GLU A 59 1.25 -14.83 5.37
N TRP A 60 1.42 -15.52 4.25
CA TRP A 60 2.03 -14.96 3.04
C TRP A 60 1.21 -13.81 2.42
N LEU A 61 -0.12 -13.75 2.61
CA LEU A 61 -0.95 -12.62 2.16
C LEU A 61 -0.75 -11.39 3.03
N ARG A 62 -0.51 -11.59 4.32
CA ARG A 62 -0.24 -10.47 5.24
C ARG A 62 1.13 -9.85 4.99
N GLU A 63 2.07 -10.65 4.52
CA GLU A 63 3.41 -10.18 4.14
C GLU A 63 3.52 -9.80 2.65
N TRP A 64 2.43 -9.96 1.88
CA TRP A 64 2.42 -9.60 0.47
C TRP A 64 2.53 -8.08 0.29
N ARG A 65 3.64 -7.64 -0.29
CA ARG A 65 3.88 -6.25 -0.68
C ARG A 65 3.80 -6.09 -2.19
N TRP A 66 3.15 -5.02 -2.64
CA TRP A 66 3.12 -4.70 -4.06
C TRP A 66 4.46 -4.09 -4.49
N GLY A 67 5.20 -4.83 -5.31
CA GLY A 67 6.41 -4.29 -5.94
C GLY A 67 6.09 -3.10 -6.84
N TYR A 68 6.86 -2.02 -6.73
CA TYR A 68 6.81 -0.88 -7.64
C TYR A 68 8.11 -0.83 -8.45
N LEU A 69 8.01 -0.36 -9.69
CA LEU A 69 9.19 -0.13 -10.54
C LEU A 69 9.89 1.14 -10.06
N ASN A 70 10.77 1.04 -9.06
CA ASN A 70 11.74 2.09 -8.82
C ASN A 70 12.83 1.99 -9.91
N SER A 71 13.15 3.11 -10.56
CA SER A 71 14.26 3.25 -11.53
C SER A 71 14.35 2.25 -12.71
N GLY A 72 13.27 1.54 -13.06
CA GLY A 72 13.24 0.65 -14.24
C GLY A 72 13.69 -0.79 -13.99
N ARG A 73 13.98 -1.17 -12.74
CA ARG A 73 14.08 -2.58 -12.32
C ARG A 73 12.86 -2.95 -11.49
N ALA A 74 12.24 -4.08 -11.80
CA ALA A 74 11.24 -4.67 -10.91
C ALA A 74 12.01 -5.26 -9.73
N VAL A 75 12.29 -4.44 -8.73
CA VAL A 75 12.73 -4.94 -7.44
C VAL A 75 11.46 -5.45 -6.78
N PHE A 76 11.39 -6.76 -6.50
CA PHE A 76 10.49 -7.25 -5.47
C PHE A 76 11.06 -6.78 -4.14
N ASP A 77 11.03 -5.48 -3.90
CA ASP A 77 11.49 -4.93 -2.64
C ASP A 77 10.42 -5.22 -1.58
N SER A 78 10.89 -5.46 -0.37
CA SER A 78 10.08 -5.50 0.84
C SER A 78 9.57 -4.10 1.25
N THR A 79 9.67 -3.11 0.36
CA THR A 79 9.46 -1.69 0.62
C THR A 79 8.13 -1.21 0.03
N GLY A 80 7.50 -2.02 -0.82
CA GLY A 80 6.20 -1.72 -1.42
C GLY A 80 5.05 -1.62 -0.41
N PRO A 81 3.94 -0.96 -0.80
CA PRO A 81 2.76 -0.87 0.04
C PRO A 81 2.21 -2.27 0.36
N LYS A 82 1.77 -2.43 1.59
CA LYS A 82 1.18 -3.65 2.17
C LYS A 82 -0.23 -3.33 2.63
N LEU A 83 -1.19 -4.22 2.34
CA LEU A 83 -2.51 -4.13 2.95
C LEU A 83 -2.41 -4.69 4.37
N GLU A 84 -2.55 -3.83 5.37
CA GLU A 84 -2.38 -4.21 6.78
C GLU A 84 -3.68 -4.72 7.38
N SER A 85 -4.77 -4.00 7.12
CA SER A 85 -6.09 -4.39 7.61
C SER A 85 -7.20 -3.79 6.76
N PHE A 86 -8.38 -4.37 6.88
CA PHE A 86 -9.58 -3.89 6.19
C PHE A 86 -10.82 -4.22 7.00
N SER A 87 -11.86 -3.40 6.86
CA SER A 87 -13.16 -3.57 7.49
C SER A 87 -14.26 -3.37 6.48
N PHE A 88 -15.32 -4.17 6.61
CA PHE A 88 -16.51 -4.08 5.77
C PHE A 88 -17.66 -3.49 6.56
N GLY A 89 -18.45 -2.63 5.90
CA GLY A 89 -19.73 -2.18 6.41
C GLY A 89 -20.89 -2.76 5.62
N GLN A 90 -22.10 -2.30 5.92
CA GLN A 90 -23.33 -2.75 5.24
C GLN A 90 -23.39 -2.27 3.79
N ARG A 91 -22.67 -1.19 3.47
CA ARG A 91 -22.60 -0.65 2.13
C ARG A 91 -21.17 -0.67 1.59
N PRO A 92 -20.99 -0.71 0.25
CA PRO A 92 -19.66 -0.65 -0.37
C PRO A 92 -18.87 0.60 0.04
N GLU A 93 -19.55 1.71 0.34
CA GLU A 93 -18.88 2.97 0.71
C GLU A 93 -18.32 2.94 2.14
N ASP A 94 -18.87 2.09 3.01
CA ASP A 94 -18.47 1.96 4.41
C ASP A 94 -17.20 1.10 4.58
N CYS A 95 -16.68 0.55 3.47
CA CYS A 95 -15.50 -0.32 3.50
C CYS A 95 -14.21 0.50 3.57
N VAL A 96 -13.36 0.15 4.53
CA VAL A 96 -12.11 0.87 4.83
C VAL A 96 -10.92 -0.08 4.68
N PHE A 97 -9.84 0.43 4.07
CA PHE A 97 -8.59 -0.31 3.85
C PHE A 97 -7.42 0.49 4.44
N ALA A 98 -6.67 -0.13 5.35
CA ALA A 98 -5.47 0.42 5.96
C ALA A 98 -4.22 -0.16 5.30
N TRP A 99 -3.24 0.72 5.06
CA TRP A 99 -2.07 0.43 4.25
C TRP A 99 -0.81 0.81 5.01
N ASP A 100 0.13 -0.13 5.11
CA ASP A 100 1.50 0.18 5.45
C ASP A 100 2.23 0.56 4.15
N LEU A 101 2.72 1.80 4.10
CA LEU A 101 3.37 2.37 2.92
C LEU A 101 4.89 2.16 2.90
N GLY A 102 5.49 1.53 3.92
CA GLY A 102 6.95 1.31 4.00
C GLY A 102 7.75 2.60 4.20
N VAL A 103 7.14 3.65 4.76
CA VAL A 103 7.71 5.02 4.79
C VAL A 103 8.91 5.17 5.72
N GLU A 104 9.05 4.31 6.75
CA GLU A 104 10.20 4.40 7.67
C GLU A 104 11.55 4.15 6.96
N GLU A 105 11.58 3.32 5.92
CA GLU A 105 12.82 3.08 5.15
C GLU A 105 13.26 4.34 4.37
N PHE A 106 12.30 5.16 3.91
CA PHE A 106 12.58 6.39 3.17
C PHE A 106 12.99 7.58 4.06
N ALA A 107 12.58 7.59 5.33
CA ALA A 107 13.00 8.66 6.25
C ALA A 107 14.48 8.52 6.61
N GLY A 108 14.97 7.28 6.79
CA GLY A 108 16.40 7.00 7.00
C GLY A 108 17.25 7.48 5.83
N ASP A 109 16.87 7.10 4.60
CA ASP A 109 17.56 7.54 3.37
C ASP A 109 17.52 9.06 3.18
N PHE A 110 16.41 9.71 3.51
CA PHE A 110 16.26 11.16 3.43
C PHE A 110 17.19 11.88 4.41
N TRP A 111 17.23 11.45 5.68
CA TRP A 111 18.11 12.06 6.68
C TRP A 111 19.59 11.78 6.42
N GLN A 112 19.91 10.59 5.93
CA GLN A 112 21.28 10.23 5.54
C GLN A 112 21.78 11.08 4.36
N MET A 113 20.92 11.39 3.39
CA MET A 113 21.23 12.36 2.31
C MET A 113 21.43 13.80 2.80
N THR A 114 20.79 14.21 3.90
CA THR A 114 20.97 15.55 4.48
C THR A 114 22.19 15.67 5.39
N ASP A 115 22.67 14.58 5.98
CA ASP A 115 23.84 14.57 6.87
C ASP A 115 25.17 14.56 6.08
N ASP A 116 25.20 14.02 4.86
CA ASP A 116 26.44 13.88 4.07
C ASP A 116 26.91 15.15 3.34
N SER A 117 26.25 16.30 3.54
CA SER A 117 26.75 17.58 3.04
C SER A 117 26.52 18.69 4.07
N PRO A 118 27.58 19.28 4.67
CA PRO A 118 27.39 20.56 5.34
C PRO A 118 26.80 21.51 4.30
N PRO A 119 25.61 22.09 4.54
CA PRO A 119 25.01 22.97 3.56
C PRO A 119 25.96 24.14 3.38
N ASN A 120 26.52 24.27 2.17
CA ASN A 120 27.26 25.46 1.78
C ASN A 120 26.23 26.57 1.56
N ILE A 121 25.73 27.14 2.66
CA ILE A 121 24.75 28.21 2.66
C ILE A 121 25.47 29.44 2.11
N PRO A 122 25.07 29.97 0.94
CA PRO A 122 25.69 31.18 0.40
C PRO A 122 25.44 32.33 1.40
N GLY A 123 26.50 32.79 2.07
CA GLY A 123 26.43 33.80 3.14
C GLY A 123 26.74 33.30 4.55
N ALA A 124 27.15 32.05 4.75
CA ALA A 124 27.74 31.63 6.01
C ALA A 124 29.05 32.41 6.24
N TRP A 125 29.10 33.20 7.32
CA TRP A 125 30.29 33.93 7.73
C TRP A 125 31.39 32.91 8.06
N VAL A 126 32.41 32.85 7.22
CA VAL A 126 33.65 32.16 7.56
C VAL A 126 34.37 33.07 8.54
N ASP A 127 34.41 32.70 9.81
CA ASP A 127 35.31 33.35 10.75
C ASP A 127 36.74 32.94 10.35
N GLU A 128 37.46 33.86 9.73
CA GLU A 128 38.88 33.70 9.44
C GLU A 128 39.63 33.73 10.79
N GLU A 129 40.01 32.55 11.29
CA GLU A 129 40.92 32.44 12.44
C GLU A 129 42.27 33.08 12.08
N ALA A 130 42.62 34.14 12.83
CA ALA A 130 43.86 34.91 12.72
C ALA A 130 45.03 34.30 13.48
#